data_AF-A0A965VEC0-F1
#
_entry.id   AF-A0A965VEC0-F1
#
_cell.length_a   1.000
_cell.length_b   1.000
_cell.length_c   1.000
_cell.angle_alpha   90.00
_cell.angle_beta   90.00
_cell.angle_gamma   90.00
#
_symmetry.space_group_name_H-M   'P 1'
#
loop_
_entity.id
_entity.type
_entity.pdbx_description
1 polymer ?
#
loop_
_entity_poly.entity_id
_entity_poly.type
_entity_poly.pdbx_seq_one_letter_code
_entity_poly.pdbx_strand_id
1 'polypeptide(L)'
;MKKDDKIGGDRPVRFSRAAAKRVGRVVRAYEQGDRSTPAQGMHWMPDDPEPIRIGKTMSTWTKGTTATITLWGEGGMGTEAVRTEGGAETLEAHNLLCTVESGRFVLLGFARNLGWYLLNWECAGSSSGGG
;
A
#
# COMPACT_ATOMS: atom_id res chain seq x y z
N MET A 1 31.58 43.88 -11.72
CA MET A 1 30.81 44.34 -10.55
C MET A 1 29.53 43.51 -10.49
N LYS A 2 29.48 42.48 -9.64
CA LYS A 2 28.29 41.62 -9.47
C LYS A 2 27.27 42.40 -8.64
N LYS A 3 26.02 42.50 -9.11
CA LYS A 3 24.93 43.09 -8.34
C LYS A 3 24.52 42.10 -7.26
N ASP A 4 24.63 42.52 -6.01
CA ASP A 4 24.09 41.80 -4.86
C ASP A 4 22.56 41.89 -4.88
N ASP A 5 21.91 40.75 -5.11
CA ASP A 5 20.47 40.60 -4.94
C ASP A 5 20.14 40.70 -3.44
N LYS A 6 19.70 41.89 -3.02
CA LYS A 6 19.16 42.10 -1.68
C LYS A 6 17.87 41.28 -1.54
N ILE A 7 17.92 40.23 -0.72
CA ILE A 7 16.76 39.48 -0.26
C ILE A 7 15.81 40.46 0.42
N GLY A 8 14.73 40.80 -0.29
CA GLY A 8 13.78 41.82 0.11
C GLY A 8 12.98 41.40 1.34
N GLY A 9 13.06 42.25 2.36
CA GLY A 9 11.96 42.71 3.21
C GLY A 9 10.98 41.66 3.74
N ASP A 10 11.06 41.44 5.05
CA ASP A 10 10.14 40.75 5.96
C ASP A 10 8.67 41.14 5.70
N ARG A 11 8.03 40.49 4.72
CA ARG A 11 6.61 40.68 4.41
C ARG A 11 5.81 39.67 5.23
N PRO A 12 4.84 40.11 6.05
CA PRO A 12 4.04 39.19 6.84
C PRO A 12 3.22 38.28 5.93
N VAL A 13 3.52 36.98 5.96
CA VAL A 13 2.79 35.96 5.24
C VAL A 13 1.43 35.78 5.90
N ARG A 14 0.36 36.21 5.22
CA ARG A 14 -1.01 36.04 5.71
C ARG A 14 -1.56 34.70 5.24
N PHE A 15 -1.78 33.78 6.17
CA PHE A 15 -2.44 32.52 5.87
C PHE A 15 -3.96 32.70 5.84
N SER A 16 -4.62 32.05 4.89
CA SER A 16 -6.06 31.85 4.97
C SER A 16 -6.39 30.95 6.17
N ARG A 17 -7.60 31.09 6.72
CA ARG A 17 -8.06 30.23 7.84
C ARG A 17 -7.98 28.74 7.50
N ALA A 18 -8.20 28.38 6.23
CA ALA A 18 -8.07 27.01 5.75
C ALA A 18 -6.61 26.53 5.75
N ALA A 19 -5.67 27.36 5.29
CA ALA A 19 -4.24 27.06 5.32
C ALA A 19 -3.74 26.90 6.77
N ALA A 20 -4.11 27.82 7.67
CA ALA A 20 -3.75 27.72 9.08
C ALA A 20 -4.27 26.43 9.74
N LYS A 21 -5.50 26.01 9.42
CA LYS A 21 -6.05 24.72 9.89
C LYS A 21 -5.28 23.51 9.36
N ARG A 22 -4.83 23.54 8.10
CA ARG A 22 -4.01 22.44 7.51
C ARG A 22 -2.66 22.34 8.23
N VAL A 23 -1.98 23.47 8.40
CA VAL A 23 -0.71 23.52 9.15
C VAL A 23 -0.91 23.03 10.59
N GLY A 24 -1.96 23.51 11.28
CA GLY A 24 -2.25 23.08 12.65
C GLY A 24 -2.54 21.58 12.80
N ARG A 25 -3.12 20.92 11.79
CA ARG A 25 -3.29 19.46 11.81
C ARG A 25 -1.96 18.72 11.70
N VAL A 26 -1.08 19.17 10.81
CA VAL A 26 0.25 18.57 10.62
C VAL A 26 1.08 18.74 11.89
N VAL A 27 1.08 19.95 12.47
CA VAL A 27 1.77 20.22 13.73
C VAL A 27 1.22 19.36 14.86
N ARG A 28 -0.10 19.24 15.02
CA ARG A 28 -0.69 18.36 16.04
C ARG A 28 -0.34 16.90 15.83
N ALA A 29 -0.39 16.39 14.60
CA ALA A 29 0.00 15.01 14.31
C ALA A 29 1.47 14.76 14.64
N TYR A 30 2.34 15.73 14.36
CA TYR A 30 3.76 15.67 14.70
C TYR A 30 4.01 15.76 16.22
N GLU A 31 3.30 16.62 16.93
CA GLU A 31 3.45 16.80 18.38
C GLU A 31 2.81 15.69 19.21
N GLN A 32 1.70 15.12 18.74
CA GLN A 32 1.00 14.00 19.38
C GLN A 32 1.56 12.63 19.00
N GLY A 33 2.44 12.56 17.98
CA GLY A 33 3.14 11.35 17.62
C GLY A 33 4.13 10.92 18.72
N ASP A 34 4.20 9.62 18.98
CA ASP A 34 5.18 9.06 19.91
C ASP A 34 6.61 9.26 19.37
N ARG A 35 7.29 10.29 19.89
CA ARG A 35 8.66 10.66 19.52
C ARG A 35 9.70 9.60 19.89
N SER A 36 9.33 8.63 20.72
CA SER A 36 10.20 7.52 21.10
C SER A 36 10.17 6.37 20.11
N THR A 37 9.18 6.35 19.21
CA THR A 37 9.14 5.37 18.13
C THR A 37 10.18 5.78 17.08
N PRO A 38 11.26 5.00 16.87
CA PRO A 38 12.17 5.29 15.77
C PRO A 38 11.39 5.29 14.46
N ALA A 39 11.75 6.16 13.53
CA ALA A 39 11.17 6.15 12.19
C ALA A 39 11.21 4.70 11.67
N GLN A 40 10.04 4.12 11.41
CA GLN A 40 9.97 2.79 10.82
C GLN A 40 10.55 2.92 9.42
N GLY A 41 11.82 2.58 9.29
CA GLY A 41 12.50 2.54 8.00
C GLY A 41 11.81 1.49 7.16
N MET A 42 11.02 1.93 6.19
CA MET A 42 10.56 1.04 5.12
C MET A 42 11.82 0.66 4.33
N HIS A 43 12.35 -0.52 4.64
CA HIS A 43 13.58 -1.01 4.04
C HIS A 43 13.24 -1.54 2.64
N TRP A 44 13.64 -0.80 1.63
CA TRP A 44 13.60 -1.23 0.24
C TRP A 44 14.57 -2.40 0.07
N MET A 45 14.08 -3.55 -0.40
CA MET A 45 14.94 -4.69 -0.74
C MET A 45 15.71 -4.39 -2.04
N PRO A 46 17.00 -4.78 -2.14
CA PRO A 46 17.78 -4.57 -3.35
C PRO A 46 17.44 -5.53 -4.51
N ASP A 47 16.89 -6.72 -4.23
CA ASP A 47 16.73 -7.79 -5.23
C ASP A 47 15.27 -7.98 -5.73
N ASP A 48 14.29 -7.47 -4.98
CA ASP A 48 12.89 -7.36 -5.42
C ASP A 48 12.34 -6.02 -4.90
N PRO A 49 12.08 -5.04 -5.79
CA PRO A 49 11.67 -3.70 -5.37
C PRO A 49 10.25 -3.66 -4.79
N GLU A 50 9.46 -4.75 -4.89
CA GLU A 50 8.05 -4.75 -4.53
C GLU A 50 7.76 -5.69 -3.34
N PRO A 51 7.83 -5.17 -2.08
CA PRO A 51 7.54 -5.97 -0.88
C PRO A 51 6.05 -6.35 -0.75
N ILE A 52 5.20 -5.78 -1.60
CA ILE A 52 3.75 -5.96 -1.61
C ILE A 52 3.30 -6.23 -3.04
N ARG A 53 2.47 -7.25 -3.24
CA ARG A 53 1.91 -7.62 -4.54
C ARG A 53 0.40 -7.84 -4.44
N ILE A 54 -0.29 -7.63 -5.55
CA ILE A 54 -1.71 -7.94 -5.69
C ILE A 54 -1.84 -9.21 -6.52
N GLY A 55 -2.74 -10.09 -6.11
CA GLY A 55 -3.08 -11.29 -6.87
C GLY A 55 -4.56 -11.64 -6.76
N LYS A 56 -4.96 -12.73 -7.40
CA LYS A 56 -6.33 -13.26 -7.35
C LYS A 56 -6.30 -14.75 -7.04
N THR A 57 -7.22 -15.19 -6.19
CA THR A 57 -7.39 -16.62 -5.89
C THR A 57 -8.07 -17.33 -7.07
N MET A 58 -7.56 -18.49 -7.47
CA MET A 58 -8.18 -19.34 -8.51
C MET A 58 -9.08 -20.44 -7.92
N SER A 59 -8.94 -20.67 -6.62
CA SER A 59 -9.72 -21.61 -5.82
C SER A 59 -9.90 -21.06 -4.41
N THR A 60 -10.81 -21.64 -3.63
CA THR A 60 -10.96 -21.28 -2.22
C THR A 60 -9.66 -21.55 -1.47
N TRP A 61 -9.13 -20.52 -0.81
CA TRP A 61 -7.89 -20.55 -0.06
C TRP A 61 -8.18 -20.61 1.44
N THR A 62 -8.06 -21.81 2.02
CA THR A 62 -8.37 -22.06 3.43
C THR A 62 -7.30 -21.49 4.36
N LYS A 63 -7.72 -21.06 5.56
CA LYS A 63 -6.80 -20.68 6.63
C LYS A 63 -5.84 -21.83 6.98
N GLY A 64 -4.58 -21.50 7.18
CA GLY A 64 -3.52 -22.42 7.58
C GLY A 64 -2.86 -23.17 6.41
N THR A 65 -3.22 -22.87 5.17
CA THR A 65 -2.66 -23.55 3.98
C THR A 65 -1.87 -22.61 3.09
N THR A 66 -1.07 -23.19 2.21
CA THR A 66 -0.47 -22.50 1.06
C THR A 66 -1.39 -22.56 -0.15
N ALA A 67 -1.25 -21.59 -1.05
CA ALA A 67 -1.88 -21.59 -2.35
C ALA A 67 -0.99 -20.90 -3.39
N THR A 68 -1.11 -21.34 -4.64
CA THR A 68 -0.56 -20.63 -5.80
C THR A 68 -1.50 -19.50 -6.17
N ILE A 69 -0.99 -18.27 -6.11
CA ILE A 69 -1.73 -17.05 -6.41
C ILE A 69 -1.22 -16.47 -7.71
N THR A 70 -2.13 -16.25 -8.65
CA THR A 70 -1.83 -15.53 -9.90
C THR A 70 -1.73 -14.04 -9.61
N LEU A 71 -0.68 -13.41 -10.12
CA LEU A 71 -0.37 -12.00 -9.88
C LEU A 71 -1.08 -11.09 -10.87
N TRP A 72 -1.68 -10.02 -10.35
CA TRP A 72 -2.28 -8.96 -11.15
C TRP A 72 -1.39 -7.72 -11.13
N GLY A 73 -1.25 -7.08 -12.30
CA GLY A 73 -0.43 -5.90 -12.50
C GLY A 73 -1.24 -4.72 -13.06
N GLU A 74 -0.56 -3.62 -13.40
CA GLU A 74 -1.19 -2.46 -14.04
C GLU A 74 -1.73 -2.81 -15.43
N GLY A 75 -2.94 -3.37 -15.48
CA GLY A 75 -3.93 -2.89 -16.45
C GLY A 75 -4.42 -1.56 -15.89
N GLY A 76 -4.43 -0.49 -16.70
CA GLY A 76 -4.83 0.84 -16.22
C GLY A 76 -6.12 0.83 -15.40
N MET A 77 -6.34 1.82 -14.54
CA MET A 77 -7.45 1.86 -13.57
C MET A 77 -8.76 1.25 -14.11
N GLY A 78 -9.25 0.20 -13.46
CA GLY A 78 -10.48 -0.51 -13.84
C GLY A 78 -10.29 -1.66 -14.84
N THR A 79 -9.06 -1.99 -15.21
CA THR A 79 -8.75 -3.12 -16.10
C THR A 79 -8.10 -4.24 -15.30
N GLU A 80 -8.75 -5.40 -15.23
CA GLU A 80 -8.13 -6.61 -14.70
C GLU A 80 -7.11 -7.13 -15.71
N ALA A 81 -5.80 -6.93 -15.46
CA ALA A 81 -4.74 -7.53 -16.27
C ALA A 81 -3.82 -8.40 -15.41
N VAL A 82 -3.60 -9.63 -15.87
CA VAL A 82 -2.55 -10.50 -15.33
C VAL A 82 -1.20 -9.82 -15.59
N ARG A 83 -0.31 -9.82 -14.59
CA ARG A 83 1.03 -9.23 -14.75
C ARG A 83 1.84 -10.07 -15.73
N THR A 84 2.35 -9.46 -16.80
CA THR A 84 3.12 -10.14 -17.85
C THR A 84 4.59 -9.71 -17.92
N GLU A 85 5.01 -8.68 -17.19
CA GLU A 85 6.41 -8.22 -17.18
C GLU A 85 7.16 -8.54 -15.87
N GLY A 86 8.34 -9.17 -16.01
CA GLY A 86 9.43 -9.14 -15.02
C GLY A 86 9.57 -10.32 -14.04
N GLY A 87 8.69 -11.33 -14.07
CA GLY A 87 8.80 -12.50 -13.16
C GLY A 87 7.49 -13.26 -12.99
N ALA A 88 7.56 -14.41 -12.31
CA ALA A 88 6.53 -15.47 -12.29
C ALA A 88 5.08 -14.93 -12.19
N GLU A 89 4.25 -15.31 -13.18
CA GLU A 89 2.81 -15.00 -13.27
C GLU A 89 2.02 -15.49 -12.05
N THR A 90 2.61 -16.42 -11.31
CA THR A 90 2.07 -16.97 -10.08
C THR A 90 3.14 -17.04 -8.99
N LEU A 91 2.71 -16.99 -7.73
CA LEU A 91 3.59 -17.20 -6.58
C LEU A 91 2.91 -18.10 -5.55
N GLU A 92 3.71 -18.81 -4.75
CA GLU A 92 3.20 -19.53 -3.59
C GLU A 92 3.13 -18.60 -2.37
N ALA A 93 1.96 -18.53 -1.75
CA ALA A 93 1.73 -17.74 -0.54
C ALA A 93 1.08 -18.56 0.56
N HIS A 94 1.26 -18.11 1.81
CA HIS A 94 0.70 -18.68 3.03
C HIS A 94 -0.49 -17.84 3.53
N ASN A 95 -1.56 -18.50 3.95
CA ASN A 95 -2.70 -17.82 4.56
C ASN A 95 -2.84 -18.22 6.02
N LEU A 96 -2.60 -17.27 6.92
CA LEU A 96 -2.73 -17.47 8.36
C LEU A 96 -3.94 -16.74 8.97
N LEU A 97 -4.74 -16.05 8.14
CA LEU A 97 -5.76 -15.11 8.63
C LEU A 97 -7.16 -15.73 8.62
N CYS A 98 -7.68 -16.09 7.44
CA CYS A 98 -9.08 -16.47 7.23
C CYS A 98 -9.25 -17.39 6.02
N THR A 99 -10.45 -17.91 5.75
CA THR A 99 -10.73 -18.54 4.44
C THR A 99 -11.06 -17.45 3.43
N VAL A 100 -10.45 -17.50 2.25
CA VAL A 100 -10.73 -16.58 1.12
C VAL A 100 -11.40 -17.39 0.01
N GLU A 101 -12.53 -16.94 -0.49
CA GLU A 101 -13.24 -17.59 -1.59
C GLU A 101 -12.42 -17.56 -2.90
N SER A 102 -12.79 -18.40 -3.85
CA SER A 102 -12.24 -18.32 -5.21
C SER A 102 -12.62 -17.00 -5.90
N GLY A 103 -11.75 -16.50 -6.77
CA GLY A 103 -11.98 -15.32 -7.59
C GLY A 103 -11.84 -13.99 -6.85
N ARG A 104 -11.27 -13.97 -5.65
CA ARG A 104 -11.09 -12.76 -4.83
C ARG A 104 -9.72 -12.15 -5.03
N PHE A 105 -9.66 -10.82 -5.10
CA PHE A 105 -8.39 -10.12 -5.03
C PHE A 105 -7.78 -10.22 -3.63
N VAL A 106 -6.46 -10.39 -3.58
CA VAL A 106 -5.67 -10.49 -2.35
C VAL A 106 -4.46 -9.59 -2.42
N LEU A 107 -4.09 -9.04 -1.26
CA LEU A 107 -2.84 -8.32 -1.05
C LEU A 107 -1.87 -9.25 -0.33
N LEU A 108 -0.68 -9.39 -0.89
CA LEU A 108 0.36 -10.30 -0.43
C LEU A 108 1.58 -9.50 0.01
N GLY A 109 2.19 -9.89 1.13
CA GLY A 109 3.42 -9.29 1.64
C GLY A 109 4.51 -10.33 1.79
N PHE A 110 5.75 -9.96 1.47
CA PHE A 110 6.90 -10.84 1.67
C PHE A 110 7.45 -10.70 3.10
N ALA A 111 7.57 -11.83 3.82
CA ALA A 111 8.24 -11.90 5.11
C ALA A 111 9.67 -12.45 4.92
N ARG A 112 10.67 -11.70 5.42
CA ARG A 112 12.12 -11.81 5.11
C ARG A 112 12.72 -13.22 5.03
N ASN A 113 12.15 -14.22 5.72
CA ASN A 113 12.63 -15.61 5.75
C ASN A 113 11.52 -16.68 5.59
N LEU A 114 10.29 -16.27 5.27
CA LEU A 114 9.11 -17.12 5.45
C LEU A 114 8.22 -17.20 4.20
N GLY A 115 8.51 -16.44 3.14
CA GLY A 115 7.73 -16.42 1.90
C GLY A 115 6.66 -15.32 1.86
N TRP A 116 5.72 -15.47 0.94
CA TRP A 116 4.60 -14.54 0.75
C TRP A 116 3.44 -14.88 1.69
N TYR A 117 2.80 -13.86 2.26
CA TYR A 117 1.67 -14.02 3.19
C TYR A 117 0.48 -13.19 2.77
N LEU A 118 -0.72 -13.69 3.05
CA LEU A 118 -1.94 -12.91 2.99
C LEU A 118 -1.89 -11.75 3.99
N LEU A 119 -2.02 -10.52 3.49
CA LEU A 119 -2.16 -9.31 4.31
C LEU A 119 -3.61 -8.80 4.33
N ASN A 120 -4.30 -8.90 3.18
CA ASN A 120 -5.67 -8.41 3.02
C ASN A 120 -6.37 -9.13 1.85
N TRP A 121 -7.70 -9.10 1.82
CA TRP A 121 -8.49 -9.70 0.75
C TRP A 121 -9.75 -8.89 0.47
N GLU A 122 -10.25 -9.02 -0.76
CA GLU A 122 -11.56 -8.52 -1.14
C GLU A 122 -12.65 -9.33 -0.43
N CYS A 123 -13.45 -8.65 0.38
CA CYS A 123 -14.65 -9.24 0.94
C CYS A 123 -15.76 -9.30 -0.10
N ALA A 124 -16.58 -10.36 -0.07
CA ALA A 124 -17.80 -10.41 -0.86
C ALA A 124 -18.64 -9.14 -0.59
N GLY A 125 -18.85 -8.33 -1.62
CA GLY A 125 -19.80 -7.22 -1.54
C GLY A 125 -21.16 -7.79 -1.18
N SER A 126 -21.74 -7.34 -0.08
CA SER A 126 -23.15 -7.59 0.20
C SER A 126 -23.95 -6.95 -0.94
N SER A 127 -24.39 -7.75 -1.90
CA SER A 127 -25.33 -7.30 -2.92
C SER A 127 -26.63 -6.96 -2.19
N SER A 128 -26.90 -5.66 -2.05
CA SER A 128 -28.23 -5.19 -1.68
C SER A 128 -29.15 -5.50 -2.87
N GLY A 129 -29.76 -6.68 -2.86
CA GLY A 129 -30.80 -7.06 -3.81
C GLY A 129 -31.97 -6.09 -3.67
N GLY A 130 -32.07 -5.12 -4.58
CA GLY A 130 -33.28 -4.35 -4.81
C GLY A 130 -34.18 -5.12 -5.74
N GLY A 131 -35.29 -5.64 -5.20
CA GLY A 131 -36.46 -6.07 -5.97
C GLY A 131 -37.38 -4.92 -6.31
#